data_AF-A0A7Z9Y5H9-F1
#
_entry.id   AF-A0A7Z9Y5H9-F1
#
_cell.length_a   1.000
_cell.length_b   1.000
_cell.length_c   1.000
_cell.angle_alpha   90.00
_cell.angle_beta   90.00
_cell.angle_gamma   90.00
#
_symmetry.space_group_name_H-M   'P 1'
#
loop_
_entity.id
_entity.type
_entity.pdbx_description
1 polymer ?
#
loop_
_entity_poly.entity_id
_entity_poly.type
_entity_poly.pdbx_seq_one_letter_code
_entity_poly.pdbx_strand_id
1 'polypeptide(L)'
;MRLLLGFAVLGLAVFAGIFFWRSAGQSADAEFRAELPPNLDGPADAPVKIVEYGDFGCPSCRGWHNAGIGEQLKAQFGDQISFEFRHFPVITAQSPEAAEAGQCAAEQDAFWAYHDYIYEETAQNALSNDQLKSYAAAIGLDQAQFDTCLDSGKSAPAV
;
A
#
# COMPACT_ATOMS: atom_id res chain seq x y z
N MET A 1 -1.01 56.68 -17.18
CA MET A 1 -0.77 56.12 -15.83
C MET A 1 -1.91 55.23 -15.33
N ARG A 2 -3.18 55.68 -15.33
CA ARG A 2 -4.32 54.92 -14.76
C ARG A 2 -4.66 53.59 -15.44
N LEU A 3 -4.43 53.44 -16.74
CA LEU A 3 -4.70 52.20 -17.48
C LEU A 3 -3.71 51.06 -17.14
N LEU A 4 -2.43 51.37 -16.87
CA LEU A 4 -1.41 50.37 -16.55
C LEU A 4 -1.61 49.74 -15.17
N LEU A 5 -2.14 50.49 -14.20
CA LEU A 5 -2.52 49.98 -12.88
C LEU A 5 -3.68 48.97 -12.96
N GLY A 6 -4.62 49.16 -13.88
CA GLY A 6 -5.75 48.23 -14.08
C GLY A 6 -5.30 46.84 -14.55
N PHE A 7 -4.36 46.79 -15.51
CA PHE A 7 -3.81 45.52 -16.01
C PHE A 7 -2.94 44.80 -14.98
N ALA A 8 -2.19 45.53 -14.16
CA ALA A 8 -1.37 44.96 -13.09
C ALA A 8 -2.23 44.28 -12.01
N VAL A 9 -3.36 44.90 -11.62
CA VAL A 9 -4.29 44.35 -10.63
C VAL A 9 -5.02 43.11 -11.18
N LEU A 10 -5.45 43.15 -12.44
CA LEU A 10 -6.04 41.99 -13.12
C LEU A 10 -5.05 40.83 -13.24
N GLY A 11 -3.79 41.11 -13.60
CA GLY A 11 -2.73 40.10 -13.67
C GLY A 11 -2.45 39.44 -12.32
N LEU A 12 -2.37 40.23 -11.25
CA LEU A 12 -2.18 39.73 -9.88
C LEU A 12 -3.36 38.88 -9.39
N ALA A 13 -4.60 39.29 -9.69
CA ALA A 13 -5.80 38.54 -9.31
C ALA A 13 -5.89 37.20 -10.05
N VAL A 14 -5.56 37.18 -11.35
CA VAL A 14 -5.51 35.95 -12.15
C VAL A 14 -4.39 35.03 -11.66
N PHE A 15 -3.20 35.56 -11.38
CA PHE A 15 -2.08 34.78 -10.88
C PHE A 15 -2.36 34.20 -9.49
N ALA A 16 -2.94 34.98 -8.58
CA ALA A 16 -3.37 34.52 -7.26
C ALA A 16 -4.49 33.47 -7.35
N GLY A 17 -5.44 33.66 -8.27
CA GLY A 17 -6.51 32.68 -8.52
C GLY A 17 -5.98 31.36 -9.08
N ILE A 18 -5.05 31.40 -10.04
CA ILE A 18 -4.40 30.20 -10.59
C ILE A 18 -3.54 29.52 -9.53
N PHE A 19 -2.79 30.28 -8.73
CA PHE A 19 -1.96 29.73 -7.66
C PHE A 19 -2.81 29.07 -6.57
N PHE A 20 -3.92 29.70 -6.16
CA PHE A 20 -4.84 29.17 -5.16
C PHE A 20 -5.63 27.95 -5.68
N TRP A 21 -6.06 27.95 -6.94
CA TRP A 21 -6.66 26.76 -7.58
C TRP A 21 -5.66 25.61 -7.59
N ARG A 22 -4.41 25.89 -7.98
CA ARG A 22 -3.35 24.87 -8.07
C ARG A 22 -2.96 24.32 -6.70
N SER A 23 -2.98 25.13 -5.63
CA SER A 23 -2.73 24.64 -4.27
C SER A 23 -3.88 23.82 -3.72
N ALA A 24 -5.14 24.20 -3.98
CA ALA A 24 -6.32 23.47 -3.50
C ALA A 24 -6.48 22.09 -4.15
N GLY A 25 -6.06 21.92 -5.41
CA GLY A 25 -6.04 20.61 -6.08
C GLY A 25 -5.00 19.65 -5.51
N GLN A 26 -3.85 20.14 -5.05
CA GLN A 26 -2.77 19.34 -4.49
C GLN A 26 -3.14 18.70 -3.13
N SER A 27 -3.98 19.38 -2.34
CA SER A 27 -4.40 18.90 -1.01
C SER A 27 -5.44 17.77 -1.07
N ALA A 28 -6.38 17.80 -2.00
CA ALA A 28 -7.41 16.76 -2.12
C ALA A 28 -6.83 15.41 -2.55
N ASP A 29 -5.84 15.45 -3.45
CA ASP A 29 -5.08 14.30 -3.91
C ASP A 29 -4.21 13.67 -2.80
N ALA A 30 -3.77 14.46 -1.82
CA ALA A 30 -2.99 13.99 -0.68
C ALA A 30 -3.88 13.40 0.42
N GLU A 31 -5.09 13.93 0.61
CA GLU A 31 -6.05 13.47 1.60
C GLU A 31 -6.68 12.12 1.21
N PHE A 32 -6.98 11.91 -0.09
CA PHE A 32 -7.39 10.59 -0.61
C PHE A 32 -6.29 9.52 -0.52
N ARG A 33 -5.02 9.92 -0.32
CA ARG A 33 -3.87 9.02 -0.15
C ARG A 33 -3.54 8.72 1.32
N ALA A 34 -4.24 9.34 2.27
CA ALA A 34 -3.97 9.16 3.70
C ALA A 34 -4.68 7.91 4.25
N GLU A 35 -4.38 6.75 3.67
CA GLU A 35 -4.82 5.42 4.12
C GLU A 35 -3.57 4.58 4.35
N LEU A 36 -3.13 4.51 5.61
CA LEU A 36 -1.99 3.73 6.11
C LEU A 36 -0.64 4.04 5.41
N PRO A 37 0.51 3.88 6.11
CA PRO A 37 1.79 4.00 5.44
C PRO A 37 1.87 2.99 4.28
N PRO A 38 2.35 3.39 3.09
CA PRO A 38 2.41 2.47 1.95
C PRO A 38 3.34 1.31 2.29
N ASN A 39 2.89 0.09 2.02
CA ASN A 39 3.71 -1.11 2.10
C ASN A 39 4.76 -1.09 0.98
N LEU A 40 5.83 -0.34 1.18
CA LEU A 40 6.85 -0.03 0.18
C LEU A 40 8.04 -0.97 0.32
N ASP A 41 8.55 -1.49 -0.80
CA ASP A 41 9.86 -2.12 -0.91
C ASP A 41 10.72 -1.36 -1.93
N GLY A 42 11.94 -1.02 -1.52
CA GLY A 42 12.86 -0.18 -2.27
C GLY A 42 12.78 1.32 -1.93
N PRO A 43 13.54 2.17 -2.66
CA PRO A 43 13.66 3.60 -2.35
C PRO A 43 12.36 4.38 -2.53
N ALA A 44 12.00 5.21 -1.54
CA ALA A 44 10.81 6.06 -1.60
C ALA A 44 10.84 7.10 -2.73
N ASP A 45 12.03 7.45 -3.23
CA ASP A 45 12.27 8.39 -4.31
C ASP A 45 12.66 7.71 -5.64
N ALA A 46 12.45 6.38 -5.75
CA ALA A 46 12.70 5.65 -6.98
C ALA A 46 11.94 6.30 -8.17
N PRO A 47 12.59 6.50 -9.32
CA PRO A 47 12.00 7.19 -10.47
C PRO A 47 10.80 6.45 -11.08
N VAL A 48 10.69 5.14 -10.84
CA VAL A 48 9.55 4.31 -11.24
C VAL A 48 8.97 3.63 -10.01
N LYS A 49 7.65 3.73 -9.85
CA LYS A 49 6.91 3.07 -8.78
C LYS A 49 5.93 2.07 -9.36
N ILE A 50 6.03 0.82 -8.92
CA ILE A 50 5.16 -0.28 -9.33
C ILE A 50 4.18 -0.52 -8.19
N VAL A 51 2.89 -0.34 -8.45
CA VAL A 51 1.85 -0.55 -7.44
C VAL A 51 1.07 -1.82 -7.79
N GLU A 52 1.10 -2.80 -6.89
CA GLU A 52 0.29 -4.00 -6.97
C GLU A 52 -0.96 -3.82 -6.10
N TYR A 53 -2.15 -3.99 -6.69
CA TYR A 53 -3.38 -4.16 -5.94
C TYR A 53 -3.64 -5.67 -5.81
N GLY A 54 -3.43 -6.21 -4.62
CA GLY A 54 -3.40 -7.65 -4.39
C GLY A 54 -4.34 -8.12 -3.28
N ASP A 55 -4.64 -9.41 -3.32
CA ASP A 55 -5.49 -10.10 -2.35
C ASP A 55 -4.84 -11.45 -2.03
N PHE A 56 -4.58 -11.73 -0.75
CA PHE A 56 -3.90 -12.97 -0.38
C PHE A 56 -4.72 -14.25 -0.70
N GLY A 57 -6.04 -14.12 -0.89
CA GLY A 57 -6.92 -15.17 -1.37
C GLY A 57 -6.95 -15.34 -2.90
N CYS A 58 -6.34 -14.43 -3.67
CA CYS A 58 -6.35 -14.41 -5.13
C CYS A 58 -5.38 -15.42 -5.75
N PRO A 59 -5.87 -16.43 -6.50
CA PRO A 59 -5.00 -17.42 -7.16
C PRO A 59 -4.06 -16.81 -8.20
N SER A 60 -4.52 -15.79 -8.94
CA SER A 60 -3.70 -15.10 -9.95
C SER A 60 -2.60 -14.24 -9.33
N CYS A 61 -2.88 -13.62 -8.19
CA CYS A 61 -1.93 -12.79 -7.44
C CYS A 61 -0.81 -13.68 -6.86
N ARG A 62 -1.17 -14.85 -6.31
CA ARG A 62 -0.21 -15.89 -5.96
C ARG A 62 0.60 -16.39 -7.17
N GLY A 63 -0.07 -16.59 -8.31
CA GLY A 63 0.61 -16.98 -9.54
C GLY A 63 1.62 -15.93 -10.02
N TRP A 64 1.32 -14.65 -9.84
CA TRP A 64 2.24 -13.55 -10.13
C TRP A 64 3.45 -13.57 -9.19
N HIS A 65 3.23 -13.71 -7.88
CA HIS A 65 4.29 -13.84 -6.87
C HIS A 65 5.20 -15.03 -7.17
N ASN A 66 4.63 -16.23 -7.34
CA ASN A 66 5.38 -17.47 -7.59
C ASN A 66 6.10 -17.48 -8.94
N ALA A 67 5.67 -16.67 -9.91
CA ALA A 67 6.39 -16.49 -11.17
C ALA A 67 7.69 -15.69 -11.01
N GLY A 68 7.93 -15.11 -9.83
CA GLY A 68 9.15 -14.39 -9.51
C GLY A 68 9.30 -13.07 -10.26
N ILE A 69 8.19 -12.46 -10.69
CA ILE A 69 8.21 -11.28 -11.57
C ILE A 69 8.78 -10.07 -10.82
N GLY A 70 8.40 -9.89 -9.55
CA GLY A 70 8.90 -8.81 -8.71
C GLY A 70 10.42 -8.90 -8.50
N GLU A 71 10.91 -10.09 -8.19
CA GLU A 71 12.32 -10.41 -7.93
C GLU A 71 13.17 -10.18 -9.18
N GLN A 72 12.67 -10.62 -10.35
CA GLN A 72 13.34 -10.38 -11.64
C GLN A 72 13.47 -8.87 -11.94
N LEU A 73 12.42 -8.10 -11.68
CA LEU A 73 12.44 -6.65 -11.85
C LEU A 73 13.40 -5.99 -10.86
N LYS A 74 13.39 -6.37 -9.57
CA LYS A 74 14.33 -5.86 -8.57
C LYS A 74 15.78 -6.17 -8.96
N ALA A 75 16.06 -7.39 -9.43
CA ALA A 75 17.38 -7.80 -9.89
C ALA A 75 17.86 -7.01 -11.12
N GLN A 76 16.96 -6.67 -12.04
CA GLN A 76 17.29 -5.94 -13.27
C GLN A 76 17.46 -4.43 -13.05
N PHE A 77 16.60 -3.81 -12.24
CA PHE A 77 16.49 -2.36 -12.14
C PHE A 77 17.04 -1.78 -10.82
N GLY A 78 17.16 -2.59 -9.76
CA GLY A 78 17.64 -2.16 -8.45
C GLY A 78 16.87 -0.94 -7.93
N ASP A 79 17.62 0.04 -7.42
CA ASP A 79 17.09 1.28 -6.81
C ASP A 79 16.32 2.20 -7.78
N GLN A 80 16.25 1.86 -9.07
CA GLN A 80 15.44 2.60 -10.04
C GLN A 80 13.93 2.32 -9.89
N ILE A 81 13.57 1.25 -9.19
CA ILE A 81 12.17 0.88 -8.96
C ILE A 81 11.88 0.77 -7.47
N SER A 82 10.63 1.05 -7.10
CA SER A 82 10.04 0.64 -5.83
C SER A 82 8.74 -0.12 -6.08
N PHE A 83 8.43 -1.06 -5.19
CA PHE A 83 7.15 -1.77 -5.17
C PHE A 83 6.30 -1.25 -4.03
N GLU A 84 5.02 -1.02 -4.29
CA GLU A 84 4.02 -0.78 -3.26
C GLU A 84 2.92 -1.84 -3.38
N PHE A 85 2.63 -2.53 -2.29
CA PHE A 85 1.47 -3.40 -2.20
C PHE A 85 0.27 -2.64 -1.61
N ARG A 86 -0.88 -2.71 -2.28
CA ARG A 86 -2.17 -2.19 -1.81
C ARG A 86 -3.14 -3.35 -1.71
N HIS A 87 -3.79 -3.47 -0.56
CA HIS A 87 -4.82 -4.50 -0.40
C HIS A 87 -6.03 -4.19 -1.26
N PHE A 88 -6.53 -5.21 -1.96
CA PHE A 88 -7.80 -5.18 -2.67
C PHE A 88 -8.60 -6.47 -2.38
N PRO A 89 -9.06 -6.66 -1.13
CA PRO A 89 -9.57 -7.94 -0.61
C PRO A 89 -10.99 -8.27 -1.09
N VAL A 90 -11.13 -8.73 -2.32
CA VAL A 90 -12.43 -8.95 -3.00
C VAL A 90 -12.69 -10.39 -3.44
N ILE A 91 -11.72 -11.30 -3.32
CA ILE A 91 -11.78 -12.63 -3.94
C ILE A 91 -12.43 -13.67 -3.03
N THR A 92 -12.11 -13.68 -1.73
CA THR A 92 -12.61 -14.69 -0.79
C THR A 92 -13.28 -14.04 0.41
N ALA A 93 -14.08 -14.82 1.14
CA ALA A 93 -14.71 -14.34 2.36
C ALA A 93 -13.68 -14.03 3.49
N GLN A 94 -12.48 -14.59 3.41
CA GLN A 94 -11.37 -14.36 4.36
C GLN A 94 -10.38 -13.29 3.86
N SER A 95 -10.60 -12.73 2.67
CA SER A 95 -9.69 -11.76 2.07
C SER A 95 -9.53 -10.51 2.94
N PRO A 96 -10.59 -9.94 3.56
CA PRO A 96 -10.44 -8.80 4.47
C PRO A 96 -9.56 -9.11 5.69
N GLU A 97 -9.77 -10.26 6.34
CA GLU A 97 -9.00 -10.69 7.50
C GLU A 97 -7.53 -10.96 7.13
N ALA A 98 -7.28 -11.55 5.96
CA ALA A 98 -5.92 -11.73 5.46
C ALA A 98 -5.24 -10.38 5.16
N ALA A 99 -5.99 -9.40 4.65
CA ALA A 99 -5.46 -8.06 4.42
C ALA A 99 -5.11 -7.36 5.74
N GLU A 100 -5.96 -7.47 6.75
CA GLU A 100 -5.70 -6.99 8.11
C GLU A 100 -4.46 -7.67 8.71
N ALA A 101 -4.31 -8.97 8.55
CA ALA A 101 -3.12 -9.71 8.99
C ALA A 101 -1.83 -9.15 8.36
N GLY A 102 -1.86 -8.78 7.07
CA GLY A 102 -0.76 -8.06 6.43
C GLY A 102 -0.46 -6.72 7.10
N GLN A 103 -1.47 -5.94 7.47
CA GLN A 103 -1.29 -4.68 8.19
C GLN A 103 -0.74 -4.89 9.61
N CYS A 104 -1.18 -5.93 10.30
CA CYS A 104 -0.62 -6.29 11.61
C CYS A 104 0.87 -6.67 11.52
N ALA A 105 1.31 -7.27 10.42
CA ALA A 105 2.74 -7.48 10.16
C ALA A 105 3.47 -6.17 9.81
N ALA A 106 2.80 -5.24 9.11
CA ALA A 106 3.35 -3.91 8.82
C ALA A 106 3.61 -3.08 10.10
N GLU A 107 2.77 -3.21 11.13
CA GLU A 107 3.01 -2.59 12.45
C GLU A 107 4.29 -3.09 13.15
N GLN A 108 4.88 -4.17 12.65
CA GLN A 108 6.12 -4.77 13.12
C GLN A 108 7.25 -4.69 12.08
N ASP A 109 7.14 -3.78 11.10
CA ASP A 109 8.10 -3.59 10.00
C ASP A 109 8.35 -4.86 9.15
N ALA A 110 7.39 -5.79 9.14
CA ALA A 110 7.54 -7.12 8.56
C ALA A 110 6.50 -7.43 7.47
N PHE A 111 5.89 -6.40 6.87
CA PHE A 111 4.88 -6.58 5.83
C PHE A 111 5.33 -7.51 4.71
N TRP A 112 6.49 -7.24 4.10
CA TRP A 112 6.96 -8.01 2.94
C TRP A 112 7.33 -9.45 3.29
N ALA A 113 7.92 -9.68 4.46
CA ALA A 113 8.18 -11.04 4.94
C ALA A 113 6.88 -11.83 5.14
N TYR A 114 5.84 -11.17 5.66
CA TYR A 114 4.52 -11.80 5.81
C TYR A 114 3.82 -12.02 4.47
N HIS A 115 3.88 -11.03 3.57
CA HIS A 115 3.37 -11.08 2.20
C HIS A 115 3.95 -12.25 1.40
N ASP A 116 5.27 -12.43 1.46
CA ASP A 116 5.94 -13.51 0.73
C ASP A 116 5.53 -14.85 1.34
N TYR A 117 5.61 -14.96 2.66
CA TYR A 117 5.27 -16.19 3.38
C TYR A 117 3.82 -16.64 3.14
N ILE A 118 2.85 -15.72 3.20
CA ILE A 118 1.44 -16.08 2.98
C ILE A 118 1.21 -16.54 1.52
N TYR A 119 1.87 -15.96 0.52
CA TYR A 119 1.73 -16.42 -0.85
C TYR A 119 2.39 -17.78 -1.10
N GLU A 120 3.51 -18.07 -0.43
CA GLU A 120 4.22 -19.37 -0.49
C GLU A 120 3.42 -20.49 0.21
N GLU A 121 2.84 -20.22 1.38
CA GLU A 121 2.27 -21.25 2.27
C GLU A 121 0.77 -21.46 2.11
N THR A 122 0.04 -20.55 1.45
CA THR A 122 -1.40 -20.72 1.26
C THR A 122 -1.66 -21.85 0.26
N ALA A 123 -1.70 -23.09 0.73
CA ALA A 123 -2.49 -24.14 0.09
C ALA A 123 -3.94 -23.60 0.02
N GLN A 124 -4.48 -23.46 -1.18
CA GLN A 124 -5.73 -22.78 -1.54
C GLN A 124 -6.75 -22.66 -0.37
N ASN A 125 -6.94 -21.42 0.12
CA ASN A 125 -7.90 -21.02 1.17
C ASN A 125 -7.49 -21.26 2.64
N ALA A 126 -6.20 -21.44 2.92
CA ALA A 126 -5.67 -21.46 4.28
C ALA A 126 -5.59 -20.05 4.92
N LEU A 127 -6.73 -19.37 5.03
CA LEU A 127 -6.83 -17.98 5.51
C LEU A 127 -7.69 -17.86 6.77
N SER A 128 -7.83 -18.92 7.58
CA SER A 128 -8.46 -18.77 8.89
C SER A 128 -7.60 -17.90 9.81
N ASN A 129 -8.20 -17.22 10.79
CA ASN A 129 -7.43 -16.41 11.75
C ASN A 129 -6.31 -17.22 12.42
N ASP A 130 -6.57 -18.48 12.78
CA ASP A 130 -5.55 -19.36 13.36
C ASP A 130 -4.37 -19.58 12.41
N GLN A 131 -4.63 -19.72 11.10
CA GLN A 131 -3.58 -19.86 10.09
C GLN A 131 -2.81 -18.55 9.92
N LEU A 132 -3.52 -17.41 9.81
CA LEU A 132 -2.90 -16.09 9.69
C LEU A 132 -1.97 -15.79 10.88
N LYS A 133 -2.37 -16.16 12.10
CA LYS A 133 -1.52 -16.08 13.31
C LYS A 133 -0.35 -17.06 13.29
N SER A 134 -0.55 -18.26 12.75
CA SER A 134 0.56 -19.23 12.60
C SER A 134 1.63 -18.74 11.62
N TYR A 135 1.23 -18.01 10.57
CA TYR A 135 2.14 -17.43 9.59
C TYR A 135 3.02 -16.35 10.23
N ALA A 136 2.43 -15.49 11.06
CA ALA A 136 3.16 -14.50 11.85
C ALA A 136 4.17 -15.17 12.79
N ALA A 137 3.77 -16.25 13.46
CA ALA A 137 4.66 -17.05 14.31
C ALA A 137 5.85 -17.61 13.52
N ALA A 138 5.60 -18.13 12.32
CA ALA A 138 6.60 -18.82 11.51
C ALA A 138 7.71 -17.88 11.04
N ILE A 139 7.40 -16.61 10.79
CA ILE A 139 8.38 -15.58 10.42
C ILE A 139 8.96 -14.83 11.64
N GLY A 140 8.55 -15.20 12.86
CA GLY A 140 9.12 -14.69 14.11
C GLY A 140 8.56 -13.35 14.59
N LEU A 141 7.33 -13.00 14.22
CA LEU A 141 6.67 -11.80 14.75
C LEU A 141 6.35 -11.94 16.25
N ASP A 142 6.18 -10.80 16.92
CA ASP A 142 5.60 -10.78 18.26
C ASP A 142 4.14 -11.22 18.19
N GLN A 143 3.89 -12.43 18.69
CA GLN A 143 2.57 -13.05 18.64
C GLN A 143 1.53 -12.32 19.49
N ALA A 144 1.91 -11.75 20.63
CA ALA A 144 0.96 -11.06 21.48
C ALA A 144 0.49 -9.76 20.82
N GLN A 145 1.41 -9.03 20.19
CA GLN A 145 1.10 -7.84 19.41
C GLN A 145 0.26 -8.20 18.18
N PHE A 146 0.68 -9.22 17.41
CA PHE A 146 -0.02 -9.64 16.20
C PHE A 146 -1.46 -10.10 16.48
N ASP A 147 -1.63 -10.97 17.49
CA ASP A 147 -2.95 -11.47 17.89
C ASP A 147 -3.86 -10.33 18.33
N THR A 148 -3.33 -9.38 19.13
CA THR A 148 -4.10 -8.21 19.56
C THR A 148 -4.54 -7.35 18.39
N CYS A 149 -3.66 -7.15 17.39
CA CYS A 149 -3.99 -6.40 16.19
C CYS A 149 -5.11 -7.09 15.40
N LEU A 150 -4.92 -8.36 15.03
CA LEU A 150 -5.86 -9.10 14.18
C LEU A 150 -7.21 -9.35 14.86
N ASP A 151 -7.23 -9.62 16.17
CA ASP A 151 -8.47 -9.85 16.92
C ASP A 151 -9.28 -8.55 17.13
N SER A 152 -8.64 -7.38 16.97
CA SER A 152 -9.31 -6.10 17.17
C SER A 152 -10.17 -5.66 15.98
N GLY A 153 -9.92 -6.17 14.77
CA GLY A 153 -10.62 -5.76 13.55
C GLY A 153 -10.35 -4.31 13.13
N LYS A 154 -9.33 -3.65 13.73
CA LYS A 154 -9.07 -2.22 13.56
C LYS A 154 -8.16 -1.91 12.38
N SER A 155 -7.40 -2.88 11.90
CA SER A 155 -6.38 -2.69 10.86
C SER A 155 -6.88 -3.18 9.49
N ALA A 156 -8.19 -3.35 9.35
CA ALA A 156 -8.83 -3.61 8.07
C ALA A 156 -8.60 -2.43 7.10
N PRO A 157 -7.89 -2.63 5.98
CA PRO A 157 -7.66 -1.56 5.01
C PRO A 157 -8.97 -1.15 4.35
N ALA A 158 -9.19 0.16 4.22
CA ALA A 158 -10.25 0.70 3.38
C ALA A 158 -9.91 0.43 1.90
N VAL A 159 -10.95 0.13 1.11
CA VAL A 159 -10.89 -0.20 -0.33
C VAL A 159 -11.15 1.01 -1.21
#